data_AF-A0A919EWK1-F1
#
_entry.id   AF-A0A919EWK1-F1
#
_cell.length_a   1.000
_cell.length_b   1.000
_cell.length_c   1.000
_cell.angle_alpha   90.00
_cell.angle_beta   90.00
_cell.angle_gamma   90.00
#
_symmetry.space_group_name_H-M   'P 1'
#
loop_
_entity.id
_entity.type
_entity.pdbx_description
1 polymer ?
#
loop_
_entity_poly.entity_id
_entity_poly.type
_entity_poly.pdbx_seq_one_letter_code
_entity_poly.pdbx_strand_id
1 'polypeptide(L)'
;MLGAPAHKPPKLIRITSSGHRTTLAGGHQDDQITGNTRGSDGTVYYNMVSDDASRNGTWKLPPYGRPQRMAALPAGSLPNGLAIDPTDHTLYAADSLNGAVWAIPVSGGPARVWLTGPALAPDPEASLKLGVNGLRFHKGAVWASNFNRGTLLRIPVTAHGTPGPIHTVTDNLPDADDFSFPGNRSDTVLAAQNDPADRVSVVHPNGTTQTALTAGDGLASPTTTAVRGNRLYIADAGFATPHDAKLQRATINADALDAHPRHH
;
A
#
# COMPACT_ATOMS: atom_id res chain seq x y z
N MET A 1 14.84 4.76 -5.81
CA MET A 1 14.39 6.16 -6.02
C MET A 1 12.87 6.15 -6.04
N LEU A 2 12.19 7.00 -5.26
CA LEU A 2 10.81 7.38 -5.61
C LEU A 2 10.90 8.04 -6.99
N GLY A 3 10.35 7.41 -8.03
CA GLY A 3 10.43 7.98 -9.38
C GLY A 3 9.96 9.43 -9.37
N ALA A 4 10.70 10.31 -10.04
CA ALA A 4 10.24 11.67 -10.23
C ALA A 4 8.91 11.61 -11.01
N PRO A 5 7.80 12.17 -10.50
CA PRO A 5 6.59 12.31 -11.29
C PRO A 5 6.98 12.99 -12.59
N ALA A 6 6.46 12.50 -13.72
CA ALA A 6 6.80 13.01 -15.05
C ALA A 6 6.28 14.45 -15.25
N HIS A 7 6.83 15.45 -14.54
CA HIS A 7 6.48 16.88 -14.50
C HIS A 7 5.01 17.19 -14.85
N LYS A 8 4.09 16.38 -14.35
CA LYS A 8 2.66 16.46 -14.65
C LYS A 8 1.89 16.25 -13.36
N PRO A 9 0.73 16.89 -13.22
CA PRO A 9 -0.14 16.64 -12.07
C PRO A 9 -0.54 15.16 -11.97
N PRO A 10 -0.59 14.60 -10.75
CA PRO A 10 -0.96 13.20 -10.54
C PRO A 10 -2.44 12.99 -10.84
N LYS A 11 -2.80 11.75 -11.18
CA LYS A 11 -4.18 11.36 -11.47
C LYS A 11 -4.52 10.06 -10.77
N LEU A 12 -5.67 10.05 -10.12
CA LEU A 12 -6.34 8.82 -9.72
C LEU A 12 -7.16 8.33 -10.92
N ILE A 13 -6.89 7.13 -11.40
CA ILE A 13 -7.50 6.58 -12.60
C ILE A 13 -8.29 5.31 -12.32
N ARG A 14 -9.47 5.19 -12.93
CA ARG A 14 -10.19 3.92 -13.06
C ARG A 14 -9.80 3.27 -14.37
N ILE A 15 -9.44 1.98 -14.31
CA ILE A 15 -9.17 1.16 -15.49
C ILE A 15 -10.19 0.03 -15.53
N THR A 16 -10.91 -0.09 -16.64
CA THR A 16 -11.89 -1.18 -16.86
C THR A 16 -11.19 -2.45 -17.38
N SER A 17 -11.90 -3.57 -17.43
CA SER A 17 -11.36 -4.83 -17.96
C SER A 17 -10.98 -4.78 -19.43
N SER A 18 -11.56 -3.86 -20.22
CA SER A 18 -11.18 -3.59 -21.61
C SER A 18 -9.96 -2.67 -21.73
N GLY A 19 -9.43 -2.17 -20.62
CA GLY A 19 -8.31 -1.22 -20.58
C GLY A 19 -8.74 0.24 -20.72
N HIS A 20 -10.03 0.55 -20.88
CA HIS A 20 -10.51 1.94 -20.92
C HIS A 20 -10.20 2.65 -19.60
N ARG A 21 -9.60 3.84 -19.69
CA ARG A 21 -9.13 4.65 -18.55
C ARG A 21 -9.98 5.89 -18.38
N THR A 22 -10.40 6.16 -17.14
CA THR A 22 -11.13 7.37 -16.77
C THR A 22 -10.42 8.04 -15.60
N THR A 23 -10.16 9.34 -15.69
CA THR A 23 -9.63 10.11 -14.55
C THR A 23 -10.75 10.35 -13.55
N LEU A 24 -10.53 9.93 -12.30
CA LEU A 24 -11.48 10.09 -11.19
C LEU A 24 -11.20 11.36 -10.38
N ALA A 25 -9.92 11.64 -10.14
CA ALA A 25 -9.44 12.81 -9.43
C ALA A 25 -8.05 13.18 -9.95
N GLY A 26 -7.63 14.44 -9.74
CA GLY A 26 -6.29 14.92 -10.05
C GLY A 26 -5.77 15.82 -8.94
N GLY A 27 -4.44 15.94 -8.87
CA GLY A 27 -3.75 16.93 -8.04
C GLY A 27 -3.35 18.17 -8.85
N HIS A 28 -2.59 19.06 -8.22
CA HIS A 28 -1.83 20.10 -8.92
C HIS A 28 -0.43 19.57 -9.31
N GLN A 29 0.35 20.44 -9.96
CA GLN A 29 1.76 20.21 -10.19
C GLN A 29 2.46 19.87 -8.86
N ASP A 30 3.39 18.92 -8.91
CA ASP A 30 4.23 18.44 -7.80
C ASP A 30 3.52 17.70 -6.65
N ASP A 31 2.18 17.62 -6.67
CA ASP A 31 1.46 16.68 -5.83
C ASP A 31 1.81 15.23 -6.18
N GLN A 32 1.55 14.35 -5.21
CA GLN A 32 1.46 12.91 -5.46
C GLN A 32 0.13 12.37 -4.96
N ILE A 33 -0.43 11.41 -5.69
CA ILE A 33 -1.51 10.56 -5.20
C ILE A 33 -0.90 9.17 -4.97
N THR A 34 -0.97 8.70 -3.73
CA THR A 34 -0.30 7.46 -3.28
C THR A 34 -1.34 6.37 -3.00
N GLY A 35 -1.32 5.75 -1.82
CA GLY A 35 -2.20 4.64 -1.46
C GLY A 35 -3.67 5.00 -1.57
N ASN A 36 -4.45 4.02 -1.99
CA ASN A 36 -5.90 4.12 -2.10
C ASN A 36 -6.55 2.82 -1.60
N THR A 37 -7.80 2.96 -1.16
CA THR A 37 -8.66 1.84 -0.75
C THR A 37 -10.11 2.18 -1.07
N ARG A 38 -11.01 1.22 -0.90
CA ARG A 38 -12.43 1.37 -1.22
C ARG A 38 -13.30 0.91 -0.06
N GLY A 39 -14.23 1.77 0.35
CA GLY A 39 -15.27 1.42 1.33
C GLY A 39 -16.34 0.51 0.75
N SER A 40 -17.16 -0.09 1.62
CA SER A 40 -18.25 -0.99 1.22
C SER A 40 -19.34 -0.29 0.42
N ASP A 41 -19.53 1.01 0.62
CA ASP A 41 -20.43 1.88 -0.13
C ASP A 41 -19.91 2.23 -1.54
N GLY A 42 -18.68 1.82 -1.86
CA GLY A 42 -18.02 2.07 -3.12
C GLY A 42 -17.25 3.39 -3.21
N THR A 43 -17.21 4.20 -2.14
CA THR A 43 -16.36 5.39 -1.99
C THR A 43 -14.89 4.99 -2.13
N VAL A 44 -14.15 5.76 -2.91
CA VAL A 44 -12.69 5.59 -3.03
C VAL A 44 -12.02 6.57 -2.09
N TYR A 45 -11.17 6.06 -1.21
CA TYR A 45 -10.29 6.86 -0.36
C TYR A 45 -8.89 6.84 -0.92
N TYR A 46 -8.19 7.96 -0.88
CA TYR A 46 -6.83 8.06 -1.37
C TYR A 46 -6.03 9.10 -0.60
N ASN A 47 -4.72 8.89 -0.56
CA ASN A 47 -3.78 9.83 0.03
C ASN A 47 -3.29 10.84 -1.02
N MET A 48 -3.13 12.09 -0.59
CA MET A 48 -2.51 13.16 -1.35
C MET A 48 -1.32 13.71 -0.57
N VAL A 49 -0.16 13.67 -1.19
CA VAL A 49 1.07 14.29 -0.71
C VAL A 49 1.21 15.63 -1.41
N SER A 50 1.35 16.71 -0.64
CA SER A 50 1.47 18.05 -1.20
C SER A 50 2.22 18.98 -0.24
N ASP A 51 3.02 19.89 -0.77
CA ASP A 51 3.60 20.99 0.02
C ASP A 51 2.54 22.02 0.44
N ASP A 52 1.39 22.02 -0.22
CA ASP A 52 0.23 22.81 0.19
C ASP A 52 -0.52 22.08 1.31
N ALA A 53 -0.40 22.63 2.53
CA ALA A 53 -1.06 22.10 3.73
C ALA A 53 -2.59 22.07 3.63
N SER A 54 -3.22 22.80 2.71
CA SER A 54 -4.66 22.72 2.46
C SER A 54 -5.07 21.49 1.63
N ARG A 55 -4.09 20.82 0.99
CA ARG A 55 -4.29 19.68 0.10
C ARG A 55 -3.67 18.40 0.63
N ASN A 56 -2.56 18.49 1.38
CA ASN A 56 -1.93 17.34 2.02
C ASN A 56 -2.90 16.60 2.95
N GLY A 57 -2.93 15.27 2.85
CA GLY A 57 -3.72 14.39 3.71
C GLY A 57 -4.57 13.37 2.94
N THR A 58 -5.59 12.85 3.60
CA THR A 58 -6.45 11.80 3.05
C THR A 58 -7.74 12.40 2.52
N TRP A 59 -8.13 11.93 1.34
CA TRP A 59 -9.28 12.39 0.57
C TRP A 59 -10.28 11.24 0.36
N LYS A 60 -11.54 11.61 0.13
CA LYS A 60 -12.60 10.70 -0.31
C LYS A 60 -13.19 11.14 -1.63
N LEU A 61 -13.61 10.17 -2.42
CA LEU A 61 -14.39 10.33 -3.63
C LEU A 61 -15.60 9.39 -3.57
N PRO A 62 -16.77 9.90 -3.15
CA PRO A 62 -18.01 9.14 -3.17
C PRO A 62 -18.40 8.71 -4.60
N PRO A 63 -19.16 7.63 -4.78
CA PRO A 63 -19.74 7.28 -6.08
C PRO A 63 -20.54 8.45 -6.64
N TYR A 64 -20.21 8.88 -7.88
CA TYR A 64 -20.85 10.01 -8.56
C TYR A 64 -20.69 11.38 -7.85
N GLY A 65 -19.87 11.44 -6.81
CA GLY A 65 -19.57 12.66 -6.07
C GLY A 65 -18.35 13.39 -6.62
N ARG A 66 -17.90 14.39 -5.85
CA ARG A 66 -16.65 15.12 -6.10
C ARG A 66 -15.61 14.75 -5.02
N PRO A 67 -14.30 14.82 -5.33
CA PRO A 67 -13.28 14.62 -4.33
C PRO A 67 -13.39 15.64 -3.19
N GLN A 68 -13.22 15.18 -1.96
CA GLN A 68 -13.26 16.00 -0.75
C GLN A 68 -12.15 15.59 0.20
N ARG A 69 -11.40 16.56 0.75
CA ARG A 69 -10.42 16.26 1.79
C ARG A 69 -11.15 15.83 3.05
N MET A 70 -10.79 14.66 3.56
CA MET A 70 -11.38 14.08 4.76
C MET A 70 -10.61 14.50 6.01
N ALA A 71 -9.28 14.42 5.93
CA ALA A 71 -8.38 14.72 7.03
C ALA A 71 -7.11 15.37 6.48
N ALA A 72 -6.64 16.42 7.16
CA ALA A 72 -5.31 16.97 6.93
C ALA A 72 -4.27 16.08 7.61
N LEU A 73 -3.11 15.92 6.97
CA LEU A 73 -1.92 15.35 7.60
C LEU A 73 -0.83 16.43 7.69
N PRO A 74 0.10 16.32 8.66
CA PRO A 74 1.15 17.33 8.86
C PRO A 74 2.00 17.54 7.60
N ALA A 75 2.48 18.77 7.39
CA ALA A 75 3.50 19.00 6.37
C ALA A 75 4.75 18.16 6.67
N GLY A 76 5.40 17.61 5.64
CA GLY A 76 6.53 16.69 5.80
C GLY A 76 6.13 15.24 6.12
N SER A 77 4.84 14.91 6.23
CA SER A 77 4.38 13.53 6.19
C SER A 77 4.45 12.98 4.77
N LEU A 78 4.76 11.70 4.61
CA LEU A 78 4.57 10.99 3.35
C LEU A 78 3.47 9.93 3.52
N PRO A 79 2.18 10.32 3.40
CA PRO A 79 1.10 9.35 3.44
C PRO A 79 1.24 8.39 2.26
N ASN A 80 1.50 7.12 2.54
CA ASN A 80 1.78 6.12 1.51
C ASN A 80 0.64 5.09 1.43
N GLY A 81 0.84 3.86 1.93
CA GLY A 81 -0.21 2.85 2.02
C GLY A 81 -1.45 3.35 2.77
N LEU A 82 -2.62 2.92 2.31
CA LEU A 82 -3.93 3.26 2.89
C LEU A 82 -4.78 1.99 3.05
N ALA A 83 -5.26 1.76 4.26
CA ALA A 83 -6.17 0.66 4.59
C ALA A 83 -7.46 1.20 5.22
N ILE A 84 -8.55 0.47 5.06
CA ILE A 84 -9.84 0.75 5.72
C ILE A 84 -10.24 -0.45 6.56
N ASP A 85 -10.78 -0.23 7.75
CA ASP A 85 -11.39 -1.31 8.54
C ASP A 85 -12.66 -1.85 7.86
N PRO A 86 -13.07 -3.10 8.11
CA PRO A 86 -14.24 -3.70 7.45
C PRO A 86 -15.57 -3.10 7.90
N THR A 87 -15.56 -2.21 8.91
CA THR A 87 -16.74 -1.49 9.39
C THR A 87 -16.89 -0.11 8.72
N ASP A 88 -15.96 0.29 7.85
CA ASP A 88 -15.87 1.62 7.26
C ASP A 88 -15.90 2.75 8.30
N HIS A 89 -15.32 2.52 9.47
CA HIS A 89 -15.25 3.52 10.54
C HIS A 89 -13.89 4.24 10.57
N THR A 90 -12.81 3.49 10.31
CA THR A 90 -11.44 3.98 10.42
C THR A 90 -10.63 3.66 9.17
N LEU A 91 -9.95 4.69 8.66
CA LEU A 91 -8.85 4.56 7.70
C LEU A 91 -7.52 4.59 8.45
N TYR A 92 -6.56 3.81 7.96
CA TYR A 92 -5.18 3.79 8.44
C TYR A 92 -4.24 4.22 7.30
N ALA A 93 -3.44 5.26 7.53
CA ALA A 93 -2.49 5.76 6.54
C ALA A 93 -1.06 5.66 7.09
N ALA A 94 -0.16 5.05 6.33
CA ALA A 94 1.26 4.99 6.67
C ALA A 94 1.92 6.35 6.42
N ASP A 95 2.78 6.80 7.30
CA ASP A 95 3.67 7.92 7.11
C ASP A 95 5.10 7.41 7.00
N SER A 96 5.55 7.21 5.77
CA SER A 96 6.83 6.54 5.49
C SER A 96 8.05 7.35 5.90
N LEU A 97 7.94 8.67 5.97
CA LEU A 97 9.06 9.52 6.40
C LEU A 97 9.20 9.55 7.92
N ASN A 98 8.08 9.48 8.65
CA ASN A 98 8.07 9.69 10.10
C ASN A 98 7.90 8.40 10.92
N GLY A 99 7.74 7.24 10.27
CA GLY A 99 7.59 5.97 10.97
C GLY A 99 6.35 5.92 11.85
N ALA A 100 5.23 6.38 11.30
CA ALA A 100 3.95 6.42 12.00
C ALA A 100 2.83 5.84 11.13
N VAL A 101 1.79 5.33 11.77
CA VAL A 101 0.50 5.05 11.15
C VAL A 101 -0.52 6.00 11.75
N TRP A 102 -1.27 6.68 10.90
CA TRP A 102 -2.36 7.58 11.28
C TRP A 102 -3.69 6.82 11.26
N ALA A 103 -4.53 7.00 12.29
CA ALA A 103 -5.95 6.63 12.26
C ALA A 103 -6.78 7.85 11.89
N ILE A 104 -7.71 7.65 10.96
CA ILE A 104 -8.53 8.71 10.36
C ILE A 104 -10.00 8.26 10.41
N PRO A 105 -10.90 9.01 11.08
CA PRO A 105 -12.32 8.69 11.07
C PRO A 105 -12.90 8.84 9.66
N VAL A 106 -13.59 7.82 9.17
CA VAL A 106 -14.23 7.84 7.83
C VAL A 106 -15.33 8.92 7.73
N SER A 107 -15.95 9.27 8.87
CA SER A 107 -16.86 10.41 9.00
C SER A 107 -16.20 11.76 8.69
N GLY A 108 -14.86 11.81 8.62
CA GLY A 108 -14.07 13.03 8.56
C GLY A 108 -13.69 13.53 9.94
N GLY A 109 -12.72 14.44 9.96
CA GLY A 109 -12.17 15.00 11.18
C GLY A 109 -10.65 14.86 11.25
N PRO A 110 -10.05 15.19 12.40
CA PRO A 110 -8.61 15.20 12.52
C PRO A 110 -8.03 13.78 12.59
N ALA A 111 -6.94 13.55 11.84
CA ALA A 111 -6.12 12.35 11.97
C ALA A 111 -5.43 12.30 13.34
N ARG A 112 -5.19 11.09 13.85
CA ARG A 112 -4.47 10.83 15.10
C ARG A 112 -3.36 9.83 14.85
N VAL A 113 -2.21 10.01 15.51
CA VAL A 113 -1.18 8.97 15.49
C VAL A 113 -1.77 7.72 16.15
N TRP A 114 -1.90 6.65 15.37
CA TRP A 114 -2.39 5.37 15.84
C TRP A 114 -1.27 4.52 16.44
N LEU A 115 -0.13 4.48 15.75
CA LEU A 115 1.06 3.78 16.18
C LEU A 115 2.30 4.50 15.65
N THR A 116 3.36 4.57 16.44
CA THR A 116 4.69 4.99 16.00
C THR A 116 5.74 4.18 16.77
N GLY A 117 6.95 4.08 16.23
CA GLY A 117 8.06 3.47 16.94
C GLY A 117 9.11 2.88 16.02
N PRO A 118 10.20 2.30 16.58
CA PRO A 118 11.33 1.82 15.81
C PRO A 118 10.95 0.84 14.72
N ALA A 119 10.03 -0.10 14.96
CA ALA A 119 9.61 -1.08 13.96
C ALA A 119 9.01 -0.46 12.69
N LEU A 120 8.46 0.76 12.79
CA LEU A 120 7.88 1.51 11.67
C LEU A 120 8.84 2.54 11.09
N ALA A 121 9.93 2.87 11.79
CA ALA A 121 10.84 3.93 11.40
C ALA A 121 11.66 3.55 10.14
N PRO A 122 11.99 4.54 9.29
CA PRO A 122 12.99 4.36 8.23
C PRO A 122 14.36 4.01 8.82
N ASP A 123 15.23 3.44 7.99
CA ASP A 123 16.64 3.31 8.33
C ASP A 123 17.35 4.66 8.06
N PRO A 124 17.99 5.29 9.07
CA PRO A 124 18.70 6.55 8.87
C PRO A 124 19.91 6.43 7.93
N GLU A 125 20.44 5.24 7.68
CA GLU A 125 21.57 5.02 6.78
C GLU A 125 21.13 4.68 5.34
N ALA A 126 19.84 4.44 5.11
CA ALA A 126 19.32 4.14 3.77
C ALA A 126 19.44 5.37 2.85
N SER A 127 19.70 5.09 1.57
CA SER A 127 19.76 6.11 0.51
C SER A 127 18.39 6.78 0.31
N LEU A 128 17.33 5.96 0.26
CA LEU A 128 15.93 6.39 0.29
C LEU A 128 15.33 5.98 1.64
N LYS A 129 15.02 6.97 2.48
CA LYS A 129 14.58 6.77 3.87
C LYS A 129 13.08 6.60 3.96
N LEU A 130 12.60 5.37 3.77
CA LEU A 130 11.20 5.01 3.87
C LEU A 130 11.02 3.88 4.90
N GLY A 131 10.25 4.17 5.94
CA GLY A 131 9.86 3.20 6.95
C GLY A 131 8.61 2.43 6.54
N VAL A 132 7.60 2.44 7.41
CA VAL A 132 6.27 1.89 7.14
C VAL A 132 5.72 2.39 5.80
N ASN A 133 5.29 1.49 4.92
CA ASN A 133 4.96 1.80 3.54
C ASN A 133 3.55 1.31 3.17
N GLY A 134 3.43 0.18 2.49
CA GLY A 134 2.14 -0.43 2.15
C GLY A 134 1.33 -0.80 3.39
N LEU A 135 0.01 -0.56 3.33
CA LEU A 135 -0.95 -0.92 4.38
C LEU A 135 -2.13 -1.69 3.79
N ARG A 136 -2.53 -2.75 4.49
CA ARG A 136 -3.77 -3.49 4.23
C ARG A 136 -4.44 -3.89 5.54
N PHE A 137 -5.76 -3.83 5.58
CA PHE A 137 -6.51 -4.40 6.70
C PHE A 137 -6.86 -5.85 6.35
N HIS A 138 -6.51 -6.79 7.23
CA HIS A 138 -6.79 -8.21 7.02
C HIS A 138 -6.95 -8.93 8.35
N LYS A 139 -8.07 -9.66 8.49
CA LYS A 139 -8.42 -10.45 9.68
C LYS A 139 -8.17 -9.73 11.02
N GLY A 140 -8.77 -8.55 11.16
CA GLY A 140 -8.75 -7.77 12.39
C GLY A 140 -7.41 -7.10 12.71
N ALA A 141 -6.50 -7.02 11.73
CA ALA A 141 -5.19 -6.40 11.89
C ALA A 141 -4.89 -5.42 10.75
N VAL A 142 -4.17 -4.36 11.08
CA VAL A 142 -3.44 -3.57 10.09
C VAL A 142 -2.13 -4.31 9.81
N TRP A 143 -1.97 -4.73 8.57
CA TRP A 143 -0.73 -5.26 8.06
C TRP A 143 0.07 -4.16 7.41
N ALA A 144 1.37 -4.18 7.60
CA ALA A 144 2.26 -3.13 7.14
C ALA A 144 3.58 -3.71 6.61
N SER A 145 4.01 -3.26 5.44
CA SER A 145 5.42 -3.41 5.04
C SER A 145 6.24 -2.30 5.66
N ASN A 146 7.49 -2.57 6.00
CA ASN A 146 8.49 -1.53 6.21
C ASN A 146 9.53 -1.66 5.10
N PHE A 147 9.64 -0.61 4.28
CA PHE A 147 10.45 -0.62 3.07
C PHE A 147 11.94 -0.83 3.40
N ASN A 148 12.55 0.05 4.20
CA ASN A 148 13.97 -0.08 4.54
C ASN A 148 14.29 -1.27 5.44
N ARG A 149 13.39 -1.65 6.36
CA ARG A 149 13.65 -2.76 7.28
C ARG A 149 13.42 -4.13 6.66
N GLY A 150 12.81 -4.19 5.48
CA GLY A 150 12.50 -5.44 4.81
C GLY A 150 11.54 -6.35 5.59
N THR A 151 10.66 -5.76 6.41
CA THR A 151 9.75 -6.51 7.27
C THR A 151 8.31 -6.44 6.79
N LEU A 152 7.57 -7.52 7.04
CA LEU A 152 6.12 -7.54 7.01
C LEU A 152 5.60 -7.68 8.44
N LEU A 153 4.79 -6.72 8.87
CA LEU A 153 4.26 -6.61 10.22
C LEU A 153 2.76 -6.88 10.22
N ARG A 154 2.29 -7.59 11.24
CA ARG A 154 0.87 -7.77 11.56
C ARG A 154 0.57 -7.10 12.90
N ILE A 155 -0.31 -6.11 12.89
CA ILE A 155 -0.64 -5.30 14.06
C ILE A 155 -2.14 -5.45 14.35
N PRO A 156 -2.54 -6.29 15.33
CA PRO A 156 -3.94 -6.47 15.68
C PRO A 156 -4.59 -5.15 16.07
N VAL A 157 -5.83 -4.93 15.67
CA VAL A 157 -6.65 -3.83 16.19
C VAL A 157 -7.46 -4.35 17.36
N THR A 158 -7.32 -3.73 18.53
CA THR A 158 -8.06 -4.12 19.72
C THR A 158 -9.55 -3.76 19.60
N ALA A 159 -10.38 -4.27 20.51
CA ALA A 159 -11.79 -3.89 20.59
C ALA A 159 -12.03 -2.38 20.79
N HIS A 160 -11.01 -1.65 21.26
CA HIS A 160 -11.06 -0.19 21.44
C HIS A 160 -10.46 0.58 20.26
N GLY A 161 -10.12 -0.09 19.16
CA GLY A 161 -9.53 0.54 17.97
C GLY A 161 -8.05 0.90 18.11
N THR A 162 -7.39 0.52 19.21
CA THR A 162 -5.95 0.79 19.46
C THR A 162 -5.06 -0.32 18.86
N PRO A 163 -3.76 -0.07 18.61
CA PRO A 163 -2.85 -1.11 18.15
C PRO A 163 -2.55 -2.11 19.28
N GLY A 164 -2.61 -3.39 18.96
CA GLY A 164 -2.05 -4.48 19.76
C GLY A 164 -0.55 -4.65 19.53
N PRO A 165 0.06 -5.70 20.11
CA PRO A 165 1.47 -6.00 19.92
C PRO A 165 1.83 -6.20 18.43
N ILE A 166 2.97 -5.65 18.02
CA ILE A 166 3.49 -5.84 16.66
C ILE A 166 4.00 -7.29 16.56
N HIS A 167 3.53 -8.02 15.56
CA HIS A 167 4.06 -9.32 15.18
C HIS A 167 4.81 -9.19 13.85
N THR A 168 6.12 -9.42 13.85
CA THR A 168 6.89 -9.55 12.61
C THR A 168 6.59 -10.90 12.00
N VAL A 169 5.97 -10.90 10.81
CA VAL A 169 5.65 -12.12 10.07
C VAL A 169 6.87 -12.62 9.31
N THR A 170 7.63 -11.70 8.73
CA THR A 170 8.94 -11.98 8.14
C THR A 170 9.81 -10.73 8.20
N ASP A 171 11.12 -10.92 8.27
CA ASP A 171 12.18 -9.93 8.10
C ASP A 171 12.99 -10.17 6.81
N ASN A 172 12.52 -11.10 5.97
CA ASN A 172 13.11 -11.44 4.68
C ASN A 172 12.21 -10.96 3.53
N LEU A 173 11.92 -9.66 3.51
CA LEU A 173 11.13 -9.01 2.48
C LEU A 173 11.69 -7.62 2.13
N PRO A 174 12.95 -7.54 1.66
CA PRO A 174 13.65 -6.27 1.44
C PRO A 174 12.88 -5.36 0.48
N ASP A 175 12.79 -4.06 0.80
CA ASP A 175 12.22 -3.03 -0.07
C ASP A 175 10.83 -3.38 -0.61
N ALA A 176 10.03 -4.08 0.20
CA ALA A 176 8.61 -4.25 -0.10
C ALA A 176 7.91 -2.90 -0.06
N ASP A 177 7.33 -2.55 -1.21
CA ASP A 177 6.55 -1.35 -1.37
C ASP A 177 5.15 -1.60 -0.80
N ASP A 178 4.22 -2.10 -1.60
CA ASP A 178 2.88 -2.48 -1.15
C ASP A 178 2.53 -3.93 -1.55
N PHE A 179 1.41 -4.42 -1.03
CA PHE A 179 1.06 -5.84 -1.12
C PHE A 179 -0.46 -6.09 -1.14
N SER A 180 -0.83 -7.34 -1.37
CA SER A 180 -2.22 -7.79 -1.28
C SER A 180 -2.33 -9.22 -0.76
N PHE A 181 -3.51 -9.57 -0.28
CA PHE A 181 -3.87 -10.94 0.06
C PHE A 181 -4.62 -11.59 -1.12
N PRO A 182 -4.28 -12.83 -1.52
CA PRO A 182 -5.04 -13.57 -2.54
C PRO A 182 -6.51 -13.79 -2.17
N GLY A 183 -6.83 -13.77 -0.87
CA GLY A 183 -8.18 -13.84 -0.36
C GLY A 183 -8.19 -13.92 1.17
N ASN A 184 -9.37 -14.14 1.75
CA ASN A 184 -9.57 -14.10 3.21
C ASN A 184 -9.32 -15.44 3.93
N ARG A 185 -8.93 -16.50 3.22
CA ARG A 185 -8.79 -17.85 3.80
C ARG A 185 -7.48 -18.03 4.56
N SER A 186 -6.39 -17.47 4.06
CA SER A 186 -5.05 -17.57 4.63
C SER A 186 -4.48 -16.19 4.94
N ASP A 187 -3.27 -16.18 5.48
CA ASP A 187 -2.46 -14.96 5.68
C ASP A 187 -1.31 -14.92 4.66
N THR A 188 -1.53 -15.55 3.50
CA THR A 188 -0.59 -15.50 2.38
C THR A 188 -0.61 -14.11 1.76
N VAL A 189 0.56 -13.53 1.49
CA VAL A 189 0.74 -12.18 0.95
C VAL A 189 1.45 -12.25 -0.39
N LEU A 190 1.02 -11.42 -1.35
CA LEU A 190 1.73 -11.13 -2.60
C LEU A 190 2.30 -9.71 -2.49
N ALA A 191 3.61 -9.58 -2.30
CA ALA A 191 4.29 -8.30 -2.10
C ALA A 191 5.06 -7.87 -3.35
N ALA A 192 4.92 -6.60 -3.73
CA ALA A 192 5.74 -5.98 -4.77
C ALA A 192 7.04 -5.43 -4.18
N GLN A 193 8.17 -5.65 -4.85
CA GLN A 193 9.50 -5.18 -4.46
C GLN A 193 10.20 -4.60 -5.69
N ASN A 194 10.82 -3.42 -5.54
CA ASN A 194 11.38 -2.66 -6.66
C ASN A 194 12.82 -2.17 -6.44
N ASP A 195 13.48 -2.61 -5.37
CA ASP A 195 14.88 -2.32 -5.05
C ASP A 195 15.45 -3.56 -4.31
N PRO A 196 16.70 -3.99 -4.53
CA PRO A 196 17.52 -3.74 -5.71
C PRO A 196 17.05 -4.50 -6.96
N ALA A 197 16.01 -5.34 -6.85
CA ALA A 197 15.53 -6.15 -7.96
C ALA A 197 14.00 -6.20 -8.01
N ASP A 198 13.45 -6.09 -9.22
CA ASP A 198 12.02 -6.20 -9.45
C ASP A 198 11.52 -7.62 -9.18
N ARG A 199 10.63 -7.73 -8.18
CA ARG A 199 10.03 -9.00 -7.77
C ARG A 199 8.57 -8.83 -7.35
N VAL A 200 7.82 -9.91 -7.53
CA VAL A 200 6.66 -10.19 -6.69
C VAL A 200 6.97 -11.42 -5.87
N SER A 201 6.91 -11.29 -4.55
CA SER A 201 7.16 -12.38 -3.61
C SER A 201 5.88 -12.85 -2.94
N VAL A 202 5.79 -14.15 -2.70
CA VAL A 202 4.79 -14.78 -1.85
C VAL A 202 5.37 -14.88 -0.44
N VAL A 203 4.69 -14.33 0.55
CA VAL A 203 4.98 -14.58 1.97
C VAL A 203 3.90 -15.51 2.51
N HIS A 204 4.30 -16.66 3.03
CA HIS A 204 3.38 -17.64 3.60
C HIS A 204 3.08 -17.33 5.08
N PRO A 205 1.99 -17.88 5.65
CA PRO A 205 1.60 -17.61 7.04
C PRO A 205 2.66 -17.94 8.11
N ASN A 206 3.62 -18.82 7.79
CA ASN A 206 4.75 -19.17 8.65
C ASN A 206 5.96 -18.22 8.51
N GLY A 207 5.86 -17.17 7.68
CA GLY A 207 6.91 -16.20 7.44
C GLY A 207 7.89 -16.55 6.32
N THR A 208 7.80 -17.73 5.71
CA THR A 208 8.69 -18.08 4.58
C THR A 208 8.34 -17.25 3.35
N THR A 209 9.35 -16.65 2.74
CA THR A 209 9.23 -15.83 1.53
C THR A 209 9.76 -16.58 0.31
N GLN A 210 9.01 -16.56 -0.80
CA GLN A 210 9.40 -17.13 -2.08
C GLN A 210 9.16 -16.13 -3.21
N THR A 211 10.12 -15.94 -4.10
CA THR A 211 9.92 -15.16 -5.34
C THR A 211 8.93 -15.89 -6.26
N ALA A 212 7.87 -15.21 -6.69
CA ALA A 212 6.89 -15.73 -7.64
C ALA A 212 7.04 -15.15 -9.05
N LEU A 213 7.42 -13.88 -9.16
CA LEU A 213 7.71 -13.20 -10.43
C LEU A 213 8.98 -12.36 -10.30
N THR A 214 9.65 -12.14 -11.42
CA THR A 214 10.91 -11.38 -11.53
C THR A 214 10.85 -10.40 -12.71
N ALA A 215 11.88 -9.58 -12.87
CA ALA A 215 12.11 -8.79 -14.08
C ALA A 215 12.03 -9.63 -15.39
N GLY A 216 12.41 -10.92 -15.33
CA GLY A 216 12.31 -11.84 -16.47
C GLY A 216 10.86 -12.11 -16.91
N ASP A 217 9.90 -11.91 -16.02
CA ASP A 217 8.46 -12.00 -16.29
C ASP A 217 7.87 -10.66 -16.77
N GLY A 218 8.72 -9.66 -17.01
CA GLY A 218 8.36 -8.35 -17.53
C GLY A 218 8.03 -7.30 -16.46
N LEU A 219 8.29 -7.56 -15.18
CA LEU A 219 8.17 -6.54 -14.12
C LEU A 219 9.05 -5.33 -14.43
N ALA A 220 8.58 -4.14 -14.07
CA ALA A 220 9.32 -2.89 -14.25
C ALA A 220 9.05 -1.94 -13.07
N SER A 221 9.81 -2.10 -11.99
CA SER A 221 9.64 -1.39 -10.71
C SER A 221 8.22 -1.56 -10.15
N PRO A 222 7.80 -2.78 -9.77
CA PRO A 222 6.46 -3.03 -9.26
C PRO A 222 6.28 -2.33 -7.89
N THR A 223 5.18 -1.59 -7.72
CA THR A 223 4.92 -0.81 -6.49
C THR A 223 3.78 -1.36 -5.65
N THR A 224 2.80 -2.03 -6.27
CA THR A 224 1.69 -2.64 -5.54
C THR A 224 1.11 -3.82 -6.29
N THR A 225 0.44 -4.69 -5.55
CA THR A 225 -0.36 -5.79 -6.09
C THR A 225 -1.82 -5.66 -5.68
N ALA A 226 -2.72 -6.19 -6.51
CA ALA A 226 -4.14 -6.33 -6.17
C ALA A 226 -4.71 -7.63 -6.76
N VAL A 227 -5.63 -8.27 -6.05
CA VAL A 227 -6.23 -9.54 -6.48
C VAL A 227 -7.74 -9.37 -6.70
N ARG A 228 -8.24 -9.96 -7.79
CA ARG A 228 -9.68 -10.11 -8.05
C ARG A 228 -9.96 -11.48 -8.66
N GLY A 229 -10.60 -12.35 -7.90
CA GLY A 229 -10.78 -13.76 -8.28
C GLY A 229 -9.42 -14.43 -8.45
N ASN A 230 -9.19 -15.10 -9.59
CA ASN A 230 -7.90 -15.71 -9.91
C ASN A 230 -6.92 -14.76 -10.61
N ARG A 231 -7.19 -13.45 -10.64
CA ARG A 231 -6.33 -12.47 -11.32
C ARG A 231 -5.52 -11.67 -10.33
N LEU A 232 -4.22 -11.62 -10.57
CA LEU A 232 -3.29 -10.70 -9.94
C LEU A 232 -3.06 -9.52 -10.89
N TYR A 233 -3.11 -8.32 -10.34
CA TYR A 233 -2.77 -7.06 -10.99
C TYR A 233 -1.53 -6.49 -10.30
N ILE A 234 -0.58 -5.99 -11.10
CA ILE A 234 0.67 -5.42 -10.62
C ILE A 234 0.84 -4.06 -11.27
N ALA A 235 1.00 -3.02 -10.45
CA ALA A 235 1.32 -1.69 -10.97
C ALA A 235 2.84 -1.55 -11.05
N ASP A 236 3.34 -1.40 -12.27
CA ASP A 236 4.74 -1.15 -12.59
C ASP A 236 4.96 0.35 -12.76
N ALA A 237 5.86 0.93 -11.96
CA ALA A 237 6.13 2.35 -12.02
C ALA A 237 7.20 2.72 -13.07
N GLY A 238 7.99 1.76 -13.55
CA GLY A 238 9.02 2.00 -14.57
C GLY A 238 10.10 2.99 -14.12
N PHE A 239 10.60 2.88 -12.88
CA PHE A 239 11.60 3.82 -12.36
C PHE A 239 12.95 3.68 -13.08
N ALA A 240 13.32 2.47 -13.48
CA ALA A 240 14.53 2.20 -14.24
C ALA A 240 14.29 2.24 -15.75
N THR A 241 15.33 2.58 -16.52
CA THR A 241 15.37 2.43 -17.99
C THR A 241 14.94 1.01 -18.38
N PRO A 242 14.02 0.81 -19.33
CA PRO A 242 13.53 1.75 -20.34
C PRO A 242 12.26 2.55 -19.97
N HIS A 243 11.91 2.64 -18.69
CA HIS A 243 10.72 3.35 -18.19
C HIS A 243 9.38 2.77 -18.65
N ASP A 244 9.25 1.44 -18.56
CA ASP A 244 8.06 0.69 -19.00
C ASP A 244 6.97 0.62 -17.90
N ALA A 245 6.42 1.79 -17.53
CA ALA A 245 5.34 1.88 -16.56
C ALA A 245 4.02 1.32 -17.12
N LYS A 246 3.44 0.34 -16.44
CA LYS A 246 2.27 -0.41 -16.94
C LYS A 246 1.43 -1.01 -15.81
N LEU A 247 0.24 -1.49 -16.17
CA LEU A 247 -0.55 -2.36 -15.32
C LEU A 247 -0.42 -3.78 -15.88
N GLN A 248 0.41 -4.60 -15.26
CA GLN A 248 0.56 -6.00 -15.62
C GLN A 248 -0.55 -6.85 -14.98
N ARG A 249 -0.84 -7.98 -15.61
CA ARG A 249 -1.79 -8.98 -15.12
C ARG A 249 -1.18 -10.37 -15.17
N ALA A 250 -1.38 -11.13 -14.09
CA ALA A 250 -1.07 -12.55 -14.01
C ALA A 250 -2.30 -13.34 -13.55
N THR A 251 -2.24 -14.66 -13.68
CA THR A 251 -3.24 -15.58 -13.11
C THR A 251 -2.63 -16.26 -11.89
N ILE A 252 -3.40 -16.39 -10.82
CA ILE A 252 -2.99 -17.06 -9.58
C ILE A 252 -3.90 -18.25 -9.29
N ASN A 253 -3.33 -19.27 -8.65
CA ASN A 253 -4.08 -20.35 -8.03
C ASN A 253 -3.99 -20.17 -6.51
N ALA A 254 -5.03 -19.62 -5.89
CA ALA A 254 -5.06 -19.34 -4.47
C ALA A 254 -4.97 -20.62 -3.62
N ASP A 255 -5.55 -21.74 -4.07
CA ASP A 255 -5.45 -23.02 -3.36
C ASP A 255 -4.00 -23.52 -3.32
N ALA A 256 -3.27 -23.40 -4.43
CA ALA A 256 -1.86 -23.77 -4.48
C ALA A 256 -0.99 -22.86 -3.59
N LEU A 257 -1.27 -21.55 -3.56
CA LEU A 257 -0.58 -20.60 -2.69
C LEU A 257 -0.81 -20.91 -1.20
N ASP A 258 -1.98 -21.43 -0.86
CA ASP A 258 -2.37 -21.77 0.51
C ASP A 258 -1.88 -23.18 0.94
N ALA A 259 -1.54 -24.04 -0.02
CA ALA A 259 -1.17 -25.44 0.22
C ALA A 259 0.29 -25.66 0.66
N HIS A 260 1.13 -24.62 0.71
CA HIS A 260 2.54 -24.78 1.10
C HIS A 260 2.64 -25.39 2.51
N PRO A 261 3.40 -26.48 2.71
CA PRO A 261 3.40 -27.21 3.97
C PRO A 261 4.02 -26.37 5.08
N ARG A 262 3.46 -26.50 6.29
CA ARG A 262 4.18 -26.15 7.52
C ARG A 262 5.40 -27.09 7.58
N HIS A 263 6.57 -26.62 7.18
CA HIS A 263 7.79 -27.36 7.52
C HIS A 263 7.94 -27.31 9.04
N HIS A 264 7.95 -28.51 9.64
CA HIS A 264 8.12 -28.78 11.05
C HIS A 264 9.48 -28.30 11.58
#